data_AF-A0A2K8SE51-F1
#
_entry.id   AF-A0A2K8SE51-F1
#
_cell.length_a   1.000
_cell.length_b   1.000
_cell.length_c   1.000
_cell.angle_alpha   90.00
_cell.angle_beta   90.00
_cell.angle_gamma   90.00
#
_symmetry.space_group_name_H-M   'P 1'
#
loop_
_entity.id
_entity.type
_entity.pdbx_description
1 polymer ?
#
loop_
_entity_poly.entity_id
_entity_poly.type
_entity_poly.pdbx_seq_one_letter_code
_entity_poly.pdbx_strand_id
1 'polypeptide(L)'
;MNNVNFLKKLNTILIERECNHIEFFDSKDVQLNDEGQSYELKNVYKVHFLNTKDKIVNLYIKFDENDWLIKASNQNNISYYCDLTGKENYEKDELINLYLDKSSKIGLLQLKTSLQHWPIVFLEQVIDESNHIFVNILKYKNLENQSITDYDCLFIDNEEEFFNAFLENWI
;
A
#
# COMPACT_ATOMS: atom_id res chain seq x y z
N MET A 1 -7.90 9.87 -0.03
CA MET A 1 -8.63 9.13 -1.09
C MET A 1 -9.96 8.62 -0.54
N ASN A 2 -11.01 8.46 -1.36
CA ASN A 2 -12.25 7.82 -0.90
C ASN A 2 -12.20 6.33 -1.28
N ASN A 3 -12.12 5.45 -0.27
CA ASN A 3 -11.94 4.00 -0.44
C ASN A 3 -13.01 3.39 -1.37
N VAL A 4 -14.27 3.83 -1.27
CA VAL A 4 -15.37 3.31 -2.09
C VAL A 4 -15.20 3.70 -3.56
N ASN A 5 -14.80 4.94 -3.83
CA ASN A 5 -14.58 5.39 -5.21
C ASN A 5 -13.37 4.68 -5.84
N PHE A 6 -12.33 4.45 -5.05
CA PHE A 6 -11.15 3.71 -5.51
C PHE A 6 -11.48 2.28 -5.89
N LEU A 7 -12.19 1.54 -5.02
CA LEU A 7 -12.59 0.15 -5.29
C LEU A 7 -13.53 0.05 -6.49
N LYS A 8 -14.44 1.02 -6.67
CA LYS A 8 -15.29 1.11 -7.88
C LYS A 8 -14.46 1.30 -9.15
N LYS A 9 -13.49 2.23 -9.12
CA LYS A 9 -12.58 2.49 -10.24
C LYS A 9 -11.73 1.26 -10.57
N LEU A 10 -11.22 0.58 -9.55
CA LEU A 10 -10.52 -0.70 -9.71
C LEU A 10 -11.39 -1.73 -10.42
N ASN A 11 -12.64 -1.91 -9.99
CA ASN A 11 -13.56 -2.84 -10.64
C ASN A 11 -13.79 -2.48 -12.12
N THR A 12 -14.01 -1.20 -12.41
CA THR A 12 -14.17 -0.73 -13.79
C THR A 12 -12.96 -1.08 -14.66
N ILE A 13 -11.74 -0.79 -14.18
CA ILE A 13 -10.51 -1.05 -14.93
C ILE A 13 -10.29 -2.55 -15.14
N LEU A 14 -10.51 -3.38 -14.12
CA LEU A 14 -10.37 -4.84 -14.24
C LEU A 14 -11.32 -5.41 -15.31
N ILE A 15 -12.56 -4.92 -15.36
CA ILE A 15 -13.53 -5.33 -16.40
C ILE A 15 -13.11 -4.84 -17.78
N GLU A 16 -12.69 -3.58 -17.90
CA GLU A 16 -12.24 -2.99 -19.17
C GLU A 16 -11.01 -3.70 -19.76
N ARG A 17 -10.18 -4.30 -18.89
CA ARG A 17 -8.99 -5.06 -19.28
C ARG A 17 -9.21 -6.57 -19.37
N GLU A 18 -10.46 -7.01 -19.43
CA GLU A 18 -10.85 -8.41 -19.64
C GLU A 18 -10.42 -9.38 -18.52
N CYS A 19 -10.17 -8.89 -17.30
CA CYS A 19 -10.04 -9.76 -16.13
C CYS A 19 -11.38 -10.45 -15.82
N ASN A 20 -11.30 -11.69 -15.33
CA ASN A 20 -12.46 -12.52 -15.04
C ASN A 20 -12.55 -12.89 -13.56
N HIS A 21 -13.67 -13.48 -13.14
CA HIS A 21 -13.89 -13.95 -11.76
C HIS A 21 -13.56 -12.90 -10.69
N ILE A 22 -13.95 -11.65 -10.94
CA ILE A 22 -13.64 -10.52 -10.06
C ILE A 22 -14.55 -10.57 -8.82
N GLU A 23 -13.96 -10.69 -7.64
CA GLU A 23 -14.66 -10.73 -6.35
C GLU A 23 -14.05 -9.72 -5.37
N PHE A 24 -14.91 -8.87 -4.80
CA PHE A 24 -14.55 -7.94 -3.73
C PHE A 24 -15.05 -8.48 -2.40
N PHE A 25 -14.15 -8.56 -1.43
CA PHE A 25 -14.47 -9.00 -0.07
C PHE A 25 -14.51 -7.80 0.87
N ASP A 26 -15.40 -7.88 1.87
CA ASP A 26 -15.41 -6.92 2.97
C ASP A 26 -14.07 -6.88 3.69
N SER A 27 -13.70 -5.69 4.18
CA SER A 27 -12.46 -5.50 4.92
C SER A 27 -12.45 -6.31 6.20
N LYS A 28 -11.30 -6.92 6.51
CA LYS A 28 -11.10 -7.69 7.74
C LYS A 28 -9.74 -7.38 8.34
N ASP A 29 -9.61 -7.65 9.63
CA ASP A 29 -8.32 -7.61 10.30
C ASP A 29 -7.55 -8.89 9.96
N VAL A 30 -6.26 -8.74 9.65
CA VAL A 30 -5.36 -9.81 9.23
C VAL A 30 -4.20 -9.90 10.19
N GLN A 31 -3.92 -11.12 10.66
CA GLN A 31 -2.76 -11.41 11.50
C GLN A 31 -1.59 -11.82 10.61
N LEU A 32 -0.45 -11.15 10.78
CA LEU A 32 0.81 -11.44 10.12
C LEU A 32 1.82 -11.97 11.11
N ASN A 33 2.71 -12.84 10.63
CA ASN A 33 3.85 -13.32 11.39
C ASN A 33 5.09 -13.06 10.56
N ASP A 34 5.99 -12.21 11.04
CA ASP A 34 7.24 -11.87 10.37
C ASP A 34 8.39 -11.95 11.38
N GLU A 35 9.45 -12.69 11.05
CA GLU A 35 10.63 -12.91 11.91
C GLU A 35 10.31 -13.25 13.39
N GLY A 36 9.22 -13.99 13.63
CA GLY A 36 8.79 -14.40 14.98
C GLY A 36 8.00 -13.34 15.76
N GLN A 37 7.67 -12.21 15.15
CA GLN A 37 6.75 -11.20 15.69
C GLN A 37 5.38 -11.32 15.00
N SER A 38 4.32 -11.21 15.80
CA SER A 38 2.95 -11.20 15.30
C SER A 38 2.41 -9.78 15.26
N TYR A 39 1.78 -9.41 14.14
CA TYR A 39 1.24 -8.09 13.89
C TYR A 39 -0.20 -8.19 13.40
N GLU A 40 -1.04 -7.25 13.82
CA GLU A 40 -2.40 -7.12 13.33
C GLU A 40 -2.49 -5.96 12.34
N LEU A 41 -2.86 -6.25 11.10
CA LEU A 41 -3.25 -5.24 10.12
C LEU A 41 -4.77 -5.09 10.14
N LYS A 42 -5.23 -3.90 10.48
CA LYS A 42 -6.67 -3.61 10.54
C LYS A 42 -7.23 -3.20 9.18
N ASN A 43 -8.49 -3.54 8.95
CA ASN A 43 -9.28 -3.09 7.79
C ASN A 43 -8.61 -3.36 6.43
N VAL A 44 -8.12 -4.57 6.20
CA VAL A 44 -7.53 -4.97 4.93
C VAL A 44 -8.64 -5.44 3.97
N TYR A 45 -8.75 -4.80 2.81
CA TYR A 45 -9.64 -5.20 1.73
C TYR A 45 -8.98 -6.27 0.87
N LYS A 46 -9.76 -7.23 0.37
CA LYS A 46 -9.29 -8.22 -0.61
C LYS A 46 -10.06 -8.08 -1.91
N VAL A 47 -9.34 -8.11 -3.02
CA VAL A 47 -9.88 -8.22 -4.37
C VAL A 47 -9.26 -9.45 -5.01
N HIS A 48 -10.10 -10.38 -5.45
CA HIS A 48 -9.69 -11.58 -6.16
C HIS A 48 -10.07 -11.42 -7.63
N PHE A 49 -9.20 -11.83 -8.55
CA PHE A 49 -9.52 -11.89 -9.97
C PHE A 49 -8.60 -12.87 -10.70
N LEU A 50 -9.07 -13.36 -11.85
CA LEU A 50 -8.28 -14.07 -12.85
C LEU A 50 -7.81 -13.05 -13.89
N ASN A 51 -6.51 -12.94 -14.10
CA ASN A 51 -5.94 -11.98 -15.03
C ASN A 51 -5.94 -12.50 -16.48
N THR A 52 -5.48 -11.68 -17.44
CA THR A 52 -5.49 -12.01 -18.88
C THR A 52 -4.58 -13.18 -19.26
N LYS A 53 -3.73 -13.63 -18.33
CA LYS A 53 -2.80 -14.77 -18.50
C LYS A 53 -3.27 -16.00 -17.73
N ASP A 54 -4.56 -16.05 -17.36
CA ASP A 54 -5.18 -17.12 -16.56
C ASP A 54 -4.50 -17.36 -15.20
N LYS A 55 -3.86 -16.33 -14.63
CA LYS A 55 -3.29 -16.41 -13.28
C LYS A 55 -4.26 -15.83 -12.27
N ILE A 56 -4.44 -16.54 -11.17
CA ILE A 56 -5.20 -16.05 -10.03
C ILE A 56 -4.39 -14.95 -9.34
N VAL A 57 -5.04 -13.82 -9.08
CA VAL A 57 -4.47 -12.68 -8.35
C VAL A 57 -5.35 -12.37 -7.15
N ASN A 58 -4.73 -12.35 -5.97
CA ASN A 58 -5.32 -11.93 -4.70
C ASN A 58 -4.64 -10.63 -4.28
N LEU A 59 -5.30 -9.50 -4.52
CA LEU A 59 -4.82 -8.18 -4.15
C LEU A 59 -5.38 -7.77 -2.79
N TYR A 60 -4.49 -7.52 -1.84
CA TYR A 60 -4.78 -7.08 -0.48
C TYR A 60 -4.43 -5.59 -0.36
N ILE A 61 -5.42 -4.78 0.01
CA ILE A 61 -5.31 -3.33 0.02
C ILE A 61 -5.61 -2.82 1.42
N LYS A 62 -4.65 -2.14 2.03
CA LYS A 62 -4.85 -1.39 3.27
C LYS A 62 -4.86 0.11 2.93
N PHE A 63 -5.86 0.85 3.39
CA PHE A 63 -5.84 2.31 3.31
C PHE A 63 -5.27 2.84 4.63
N ASP A 64 -4.26 3.69 4.55
CA ASP A 64 -3.74 4.39 5.70
C ASP A 64 -4.68 5.53 6.08
N GLU A 65 -5.15 5.54 7.32
CA GLU A 65 -6.07 6.56 7.84
C GLU A 65 -5.36 7.53 8.80
N ASN A 66 -4.12 7.22 9.18
CA ASN A 66 -3.36 7.99 10.15
C ASN A 66 -2.99 9.37 9.61
N ASP A 67 -2.96 10.33 10.53
CA ASP A 67 -2.65 11.72 10.21
C ASP A 67 -1.14 11.98 10.38
N TRP A 68 -0.35 11.48 9.44
CA TRP A 68 1.11 11.54 9.52
C TRP A 68 1.79 11.65 8.15
N LEU A 69 3.00 12.17 8.10
CA LEU A 69 3.90 12.00 6.95
C LEU A 69 4.80 10.82 7.20
N ILE A 70 4.98 9.95 6.22
CA ILE A 70 5.87 8.80 6.35
C ILE A 70 7.03 8.89 5.37
N LYS A 71 8.19 8.40 5.80
CA LYS A 71 9.36 8.17 4.96
C LYS A 71 9.69 6.70 5.06
N ALA A 72 9.23 5.92 4.08
CA ALA A 72 9.39 4.47 4.04
C ALA A 72 9.93 4.05 2.66
N SER A 73 11.07 3.36 2.66
CA SER A 73 11.75 2.86 1.45
C SER A 73 11.40 1.39 1.27
N ASN A 74 10.78 0.97 0.18
CA ASN A 74 10.50 -0.45 -0.08
C ASN A 74 11.66 -1.46 0.09
N GLN A 75 12.92 -1.02 0.01
CA GLN A 75 14.11 -1.87 0.21
C GLN A 75 14.62 -2.00 1.66
N ASN A 76 14.17 -1.15 2.59
CA ASN A 76 14.77 -1.04 3.92
C ASN A 76 13.71 -1.09 5.02
N ASN A 77 13.77 -2.08 5.91
CA ASN A 77 12.84 -2.29 7.05
C ASN A 77 12.87 -1.18 8.14
N ILE A 78 13.21 0.06 7.79
CA ILE A 78 13.19 1.23 8.65
C ILE A 78 12.24 2.26 8.03
N SER A 79 11.22 2.63 8.80
CA SER A 79 10.30 3.70 8.44
C SER A 79 10.39 4.84 9.47
N TYR A 80 10.28 6.07 8.98
CA TYR A 80 10.18 7.27 9.81
C TYR A 80 8.83 7.94 9.60
N TYR A 81 8.41 8.76 10.57
CA TYR A 81 7.17 9.50 10.47
C TYR A 81 7.24 10.89 11.13
N CYS A 82 6.30 11.74 10.74
CA CYS A 82 5.99 13.01 11.40
C CYS A 82 4.49 13.04 11.70
N ASP A 83 4.11 13.19 12.96
CA ASP A 83 2.71 13.29 13.37
C ASP A 83 2.12 14.64 12.97
N LEU A 84 0.98 14.61 12.27
CA LEU A 84 0.24 15.79 11.83
C LEU A 84 -1.02 16.04 12.65
N THR A 85 -1.29 15.20 13.66
CA THR A 85 -2.49 15.31 14.50
C THR A 85 -2.57 16.70 15.16
N GLY A 86 -3.71 17.36 15.01
CA GLY A 86 -3.97 18.67 15.59
C GLY A 86 -3.35 19.86 14.84
N LYS A 87 -2.67 19.63 13.71
CA LYS A 87 -2.17 20.70 12.83
C LYS A 87 -3.27 21.23 11.91
N GLU A 88 -3.21 22.51 11.58
CA GLU A 88 -4.06 23.12 10.56
C GLU A 88 -3.62 22.74 9.14
N ASN A 89 -4.52 22.83 8.16
CA ASN A 89 -4.22 22.42 6.78
C ASN A 89 -3.02 23.16 6.18
N TYR A 90 -2.88 24.46 6.45
CA TYR A 90 -1.74 25.24 5.94
C TYR A 90 -0.40 24.74 6.54
N GLU A 91 -0.39 24.38 7.83
CA GLU A 91 0.81 23.84 8.49
C GLU A 91 1.17 22.46 7.92
N LYS A 92 0.16 21.63 7.63
CA LYS A 92 0.36 20.33 6.98
C LYS A 92 0.99 20.51 5.61
N ASP A 93 0.47 21.43 4.81
CA ASP A 93 0.98 21.70 3.47
C ASP A 93 2.42 22.23 3.52
N GLU A 94 2.75 23.11 4.47
CA GLU A 94 4.13 23.58 4.67
C GLU A 94 5.08 22.44 5.05
N LEU A 95 4.68 21.55 5.95
CA LEU A 95 5.48 20.39 6.33
C LEU A 95 5.66 19.42 5.18
N ILE A 96 4.60 19.14 4.42
CA ILE A 96 4.66 18.31 3.21
C ILE A 96 5.69 18.89 2.24
N ASN A 97 5.59 20.18 1.93
CA ASN A 97 6.51 20.86 1.01
C ASN A 97 7.94 20.94 1.55
N LEU A 98 8.14 20.99 2.87
CA LEU A 98 9.46 21.03 3.47
C LEU A 98 10.24 19.72 3.26
N TYR A 99 9.54 18.59 3.34
CA TYR A 99 10.11 17.25 3.27
C TYR A 99 10.08 16.64 1.88
N LEU A 100 9.15 17.04 1.01
CA LEU A 100 9.18 16.68 -0.40
C LEU A 100 10.53 17.13 -1.00
N ASP A 101 11.19 16.20 -1.72
CA ASP A 101 12.47 16.39 -2.39
C ASP A 101 13.71 16.54 -1.49
N LYS A 102 13.61 16.25 -0.18
CA LYS A 102 14.77 16.21 0.72
C LYS A 102 15.06 14.80 1.25
N SER A 103 16.33 14.41 1.17
CA SER A 103 16.83 13.17 1.79
C SER A 103 16.94 13.23 3.32
N SER A 104 16.76 14.42 3.91
CA SER A 104 16.91 14.64 5.34
C SER A 104 15.87 13.91 6.16
N LYS A 105 16.30 13.32 7.27
CA LYS A 105 15.46 12.71 8.31
C LYS A 105 15.29 13.62 9.54
N ILE A 106 15.88 14.82 9.51
CA ILE A 106 15.84 15.75 10.65
C ILE A 106 14.39 16.12 10.93
N GLY A 107 13.96 15.95 12.19
CA GLY A 107 12.59 16.23 12.62
C GLY A 107 11.60 15.08 12.42
N LEU A 108 12.03 13.97 11.80
CA LEU A 108 11.24 12.74 11.73
C LEU A 108 11.58 11.80 12.90
N LEU A 109 10.56 11.12 13.41
CA LEU A 109 10.71 10.08 14.43
C LEU A 109 10.79 8.72 13.75
N GLN A 110 11.64 7.83 14.25
CA GLN A 110 11.65 6.44 13.79
C GLN A 110 10.40 5.72 14.33
N LEU A 111 9.73 4.94 13.49
CA LEU A 111 8.65 4.07 13.93
C LEU A 111 9.22 2.89 14.72
N LYS A 112 8.54 2.54 15.83
CA LYS A 112 8.93 1.38 16.65
C LYS A 112 8.86 0.06 15.86
N THR A 113 7.85 -0.04 15.00
CA THR A 113 7.66 -1.15 14.08
C THR A 113 7.68 -0.58 12.67
N SER A 114 8.45 -1.21 11.78
CA SER A 114 8.46 -0.83 10.36
C SER A 114 7.04 -0.91 9.78
N LEU A 115 6.69 0.04 8.91
CA LEU A 115 5.49 -0.09 8.08
C LEU A 115 5.69 -1.09 6.94
N GLN A 116 6.94 -1.40 6.63
CA GLN A 116 7.25 -2.43 5.65
C GLN A 116 7.08 -3.77 6.31
N HIS A 117 6.10 -4.48 5.79
CA HIS A 117 6.03 -5.92 5.88
C HIS A 117 6.42 -6.39 4.49
N TRP A 118 7.33 -7.35 4.39
CA TRP A 118 7.69 -7.89 3.09
C TRP A 118 6.42 -8.42 2.40
N PRO A 119 6.21 -8.16 1.10
CA PRO A 119 5.10 -8.81 0.38
C PRO A 119 5.23 -10.33 0.47
N ILE A 120 6.49 -10.80 0.60
CA ILE A 120 6.87 -12.19 0.86
C ILE A 120 6.21 -12.77 2.12
N VAL A 121 5.95 -12.01 3.18
CA VAL A 121 5.34 -12.55 4.41
C VAL A 121 3.88 -12.98 4.19
N PHE A 122 3.12 -12.26 3.35
CA PHE A 122 1.79 -12.72 2.93
C PHE A 122 1.89 -13.94 2.01
N LEU A 123 2.87 -13.96 1.12
CA LEU A 123 3.12 -15.06 0.17
C LEU A 123 3.58 -16.35 0.86
N GLU A 124 4.44 -16.28 1.87
CA GLU A 124 4.94 -17.43 2.63
C GLU A 124 3.82 -18.16 3.40
N GLN A 125 2.75 -17.44 3.77
CA GLN A 125 1.59 -18.03 4.42
C GLN A 125 0.60 -18.66 3.44
N VAL A 126 0.75 -18.41 2.12
CA VAL A 126 -0.15 -18.94 1.09
C VAL A 126 0.63 -19.84 0.13
N ILE A 127 0.59 -21.14 0.41
CA ILE A 127 1.17 -22.17 -0.45
C ILE A 127 0.14 -22.53 -1.52
N ASP A 128 -0.04 -21.69 -2.53
CA ASP A 128 -0.79 -22.04 -3.73
C ASP A 128 -0.19 -21.38 -5.00
N GLU A 129 -0.69 -21.78 -6.18
CA GLU A 129 -0.22 -21.29 -7.48
C GLU A 129 -0.70 -19.86 -7.81
N SER A 130 -1.33 -19.15 -6.86
CA SER A 130 -1.85 -17.80 -7.05
C SER A 130 -0.82 -16.73 -6.72
N ASN A 131 -1.02 -15.54 -7.29
CA ASN A 131 -0.25 -14.36 -6.91
C ASN A 131 -0.95 -13.64 -5.74
N HIS A 132 -0.26 -13.48 -4.61
CA HIS A 132 -0.76 -12.70 -3.47
C HIS A 132 0.02 -11.41 -3.35
N ILE A 133 -0.68 -10.27 -3.45
CA ILE A 133 -0.03 -8.98 -3.54
C ILE A 133 -0.61 -8.09 -2.44
N PHE A 134 0.25 -7.53 -1.60
CA PHE A 134 -0.17 -6.58 -0.57
C PHE A 134 0.30 -5.17 -0.91
N VAL A 135 -0.60 -4.20 -0.79
CA VAL A 135 -0.29 -2.78 -0.95
C VAL A 135 -0.92 -1.96 0.17
N ASN A 136 -0.19 -0.95 0.61
CA ASN A 136 -0.67 0.05 1.55
C ASN A 136 -0.83 1.39 0.82
N ILE A 137 -2.09 1.82 0.68
CA ILE A 137 -2.44 3.10 0.07
C ILE A 137 -2.31 4.21 1.11
N LEU A 138 -1.37 5.12 0.91
CA LEU A 138 -1.09 6.17 1.88
C LEU A 138 -2.08 7.33 1.77
N LYS A 139 -2.40 7.95 2.90
CA LYS A 139 -3.21 9.17 2.95
C LYS A 139 -2.47 10.38 2.38
N TYR A 140 -1.16 10.43 2.63
CA TYR A 140 -0.25 11.49 2.24
C TYR A 140 0.90 10.92 1.41
N LYS A 141 1.54 11.78 0.63
CA LYS A 141 2.70 11.42 -0.19
C LYS A 141 3.83 10.86 0.68
N ASN A 142 4.42 9.74 0.27
CA ASN A 142 5.60 9.17 0.87
C ASN A 142 6.78 10.12 0.63
N LEU A 143 7.56 10.36 1.67
CA LEU A 143 8.74 11.22 1.62
C LEU A 143 9.97 10.49 1.02
N GLU A 144 9.80 9.25 0.59
CA GLU A 144 10.80 8.47 -0.14
C GLU A 144 10.21 8.04 -1.49
N ASN A 145 10.99 8.18 -2.57
CA ASN A 145 10.56 7.67 -3.87
C ASN A 145 10.47 6.14 -3.83
N GLN A 146 9.37 5.59 -4.34
CA GLN A 146 9.18 4.14 -4.42
C GLN A 146 9.67 3.62 -5.77
N SER A 147 10.34 2.46 -5.79
CA SER A 147 10.52 1.72 -7.04
C SER A 147 9.23 0.97 -7.37
N ILE A 148 8.76 1.16 -8.60
CA ILE A 148 7.59 0.45 -9.13
C ILE A 148 8.13 -0.76 -9.91
N THR A 149 8.38 -1.84 -9.20
CA THR A 149 8.71 -3.15 -9.78
C THR A 149 7.73 -4.19 -9.24
N ASP A 150 7.64 -5.34 -9.90
CA ASP A 150 6.71 -6.43 -9.54
C ASP A 150 6.90 -6.96 -8.10
N TYR A 151 8.00 -6.64 -7.42
CA TYR A 151 8.32 -7.20 -6.10
C TYR A 151 8.56 -6.14 -5.01
N ASP A 152 8.69 -4.86 -5.36
CA ASP A 152 9.06 -3.81 -4.42
C ASP A 152 7.92 -2.82 -4.09
N CYS A 153 6.74 -2.92 -4.73
CA CYS A 153 5.70 -1.92 -4.51
C CYS A 153 4.86 -2.24 -3.26
N LEU A 154 5.25 -1.66 -2.11
CA LEU A 154 4.55 -1.81 -0.83
C LEU A 154 3.67 -0.59 -0.45
N PHE A 155 4.03 0.60 -0.95
CA PHE A 155 3.35 1.85 -0.62
C PHE A 155 2.97 2.59 -1.89
N ILE A 156 1.70 3.01 -1.97
CA ILE A 156 1.19 3.77 -3.11
C ILE A 156 0.46 4.99 -2.56
N ASP A 157 0.89 6.18 -2.95
CA ASP A 157 0.31 7.44 -2.47
C ASP A 157 -0.44 8.22 -3.56
N ASN A 158 -0.46 7.69 -4.78
CA ASN A 158 -1.07 8.30 -5.95
C ASN A 158 -1.94 7.27 -6.71
N GLU A 159 -3.20 7.64 -7.00
CA GLU A 159 -4.09 6.82 -7.82
C GLU A 159 -3.55 6.59 -9.24
N GLU A 160 -2.95 7.62 -9.85
CA GLU A 160 -2.41 7.51 -11.21
C GLU A 160 -1.33 6.44 -11.27
N GLU A 161 -0.42 6.45 -10.30
CA GLU A 161 0.65 5.47 -10.16
C GLU A 161 0.09 4.07 -9.89
N PHE A 162 -0.93 3.97 -9.02
CA PHE A 162 -1.62 2.72 -8.77
C PHE A 162 -2.18 2.10 -10.05
N PHE A 163 -3.01 2.85 -10.79
CA PHE A 163 -3.79 2.30 -11.89
C PHE A 163 -2.99 2.16 -13.19
N ASN A 164 -2.07 3.08 -13.46
CA ASN A 164 -1.38 3.13 -14.76
C ASN A 164 0.01 2.48 -14.74
N ALA A 165 0.60 2.24 -13.56
CA ALA A 165 1.92 1.63 -13.44
C ALA A 165 1.88 0.32 -12.66
N PHE A 166 1.37 0.35 -11.42
CA PHE A 166 1.37 -0.84 -10.57
C PHE A 166 0.40 -1.92 -11.04
N LEU A 167 -0.89 -1.56 -11.23
CA LEU A 167 -1.94 -2.54 -11.53
C LEU A 167 -1.72 -3.24 -12.88
N GLU A 168 -1.16 -2.54 -13.86
CA GLU A 168 -0.87 -3.09 -15.20
C GLU A 168 0.10 -4.28 -15.18
N ASN A 169 0.95 -4.42 -14.15
CA ASN A 169 1.85 -5.57 -14.01
C ASN A 169 1.10 -6.87 -13.65
N TRP A 170 -0.13 -6.75 -13.15
CA TRP A 170 -0.90 -7.85 -12.57
C TRP A 170 -2.13 -8.23 -13.38
N ILE A 171 -2.50 -7.41 -14.36
CA ILE A 171 -3.57 -7.66 -15.33
C ILE A 171 -3.07 -8.55 -16.49
#